data_AF-A0A132CBT3-F1
#
_entry.id   AF-A0A132CBT3-F1
#
_cell.length_a   1.000
_cell.length_b   1.000
_cell.length_c   1.000
_cell.angle_alpha   90.00
_cell.angle_beta   90.00
_cell.angle_gamma   90.00
#
_symmetry.space_group_name_H-M   'P 1'
#
loop_
_entity.id
_entity.type
_entity.pdbx_description
1 polymer ?
#
loop_
_entity_poly.entity_id
_entity_poly.type
_entity_poly.pdbx_seq_one_letter_code
_entity_poly.pdbx_strand_id
1 'polypeptide(L)' 'MARTLRTSDGDVLDTLCYAAYGTLSGTVEAVYAANPGLAREPQPFRAGVLITLPDLDAPRDEPIQLWS' A
#
# COMPACT_ATOMS: atom_id res chain seq x y z
N MET A 1 5.15 -13.17 -4.88
CA MET A 1 5.71 -12.56 -6.10
C MET A 1 5.16 -11.14 -6.19
N ALA A 2 6.05 -10.13 -6.26
CA ALA A 2 5.63 -8.73 -6.40
C ALA A 2 4.68 -8.54 -7.58
N ARG A 3 3.56 -7.85 -7.35
CA ARG A 3 2.49 -7.64 -8.32
C ARG A 3 2.46 -6.18 -8.76
N THR A 4 2.41 -5.92 -10.06
CA THR A 4 2.17 -4.55 -10.55
C THR A 4 0.67 -4.35 -10.79
N LEU A 5 0.12 -3.26 -10.27
CA LEU A 5 -1.23 -2.79 -10.58
C LEU A 5 -1.18 -1.51 -11.40
N ARG A 6 -2.28 -1.24 -12.10
CA ARG A 6 -2.52 0.00 -12.81
C ARG A 6 -3.73 0.69 -12.20
N THR A 7 -3.58 1.96 -11.81
CA THR A 7 -4.66 2.74 -11.20
C THR A 7 -5.74 3.11 -12.22
N SER A 8 -6.95 3.28 -11.73
CA SER A 8 -8.04 4.02 -12.38
C SER A 8 -8.11 5.44 -11.81
N ASP A 9 -8.90 6.30 -12.46
CA ASP A 9 -9.09 7.67 -12.01
C ASP A 9 -9.84 7.70 -10.68
N GLY A 10 -9.28 8.38 -9.67
CA GLY A 10 -9.87 8.44 -8.34
C GLY A 10 -9.37 7.37 -7.36
N ASP A 11 -8.46 6.48 -7.78
CA ASP A 11 -7.86 5.50 -6.87
C ASP A 11 -7.02 6.17 -5.78
N VAL A 12 -7.11 5.66 -4.56
CA VAL A 12 -6.32 6.14 -3.40
C VAL A 12 -5.43 5.01 -2.90
N LEU A 13 -4.18 5.34 -2.55
CA LEU A 13 -3.16 4.35 -2.23
C LEU A 13 -3.56 3.45 -1.05
N ASP A 14 -4.12 4.03 0.01
CA ASP A 14 -4.57 3.29 1.19
C ASP A 14 -5.62 2.23 0.84
N THR A 15 -6.57 2.57 -0.01
CA THR A 15 -7.65 1.71 -0.45
C THR A 15 -7.10 0.54 -1.28
N LEU A 16 -6.13 0.81 -2.16
CA LEU A 16 -5.44 -0.22 -2.92
C LEU A 16 -4.61 -1.13 -2.02
N CYS A 17 -3.89 -0.58 -1.04
CA CYS A 17 -3.12 -1.34 -0.07
C CYS A 17 -4.02 -2.24 0.79
N TYR A 18 -5.12 -1.71 1.31
CA TYR A 18 -6.07 -2.49 2.10
C TYR A 18 -6.72 -3.61 1.27
N ALA A 19 -7.11 -3.33 0.03
CA ALA A 19 -7.66 -4.35 -0.87
C ALA A 19 -6.65 -5.45 -1.22
N ALA A 20 -5.35 -5.13 -1.29
CA ALA A 20 -4.30 -6.09 -1.63
C ALA A 20 -3.81 -6.90 -0.42
N TYR A 21 -3.64 -6.27 0.73
CA TYR A 21 -2.97 -6.85 1.90
C TYR A 21 -3.90 -7.11 3.09
N GLY A 22 -5.13 -6.59 3.08
CA GLY A 22 -6.09 -6.71 4.19
C GLY A 22 -5.75 -5.86 5.42
N THR A 23 -4.66 -5.09 5.38
CA THR A 23 -4.20 -4.22 6.45
C THR A 23 -3.47 -3.00 5.90
N LEU A 24 -3.45 -1.92 6.68
CA LEU A 24 -2.68 -0.72 6.40
C LEU A 24 -1.39 -0.63 7.23
N SER A 25 -1.21 -1.52 8.20
CA SER A 25 -0.06 -1.47 9.10
C SER A 25 1.22 -1.80 8.35
N GLY A 26 2.06 -0.79 8.11
CA GLY A 26 3.34 -0.92 7.41
C GLY A 26 3.25 -1.21 5.91
N THR A 27 2.04 -1.28 5.34
CA THR A 27 1.86 -1.66 3.92
C THR A 27 2.04 -0.48 2.99
N VAL A 28 1.52 0.70 3.35
CA VAL A 28 1.63 1.93 2.56
C VAL A 28 3.09 2.39 2.46
N GLU A 29 3.81 2.34 3.57
CA GLU A 29 5.22 2.68 3.66
C GLU A 29 6.07 1.75 2.81
N ALA A 30 5.80 0.45 2.86
CA ALA A 30 6.50 -0.53 2.03
C ALA A 30 6.22 -0.31 0.53
N VAL A 31 4.98 0.03 0.16
CA VAL A 31 4.65 0.38 -1.23
C VAL A 31 5.39 1.65 -1.65
N TYR A 32 5.46 2.70 -0.82
CA TYR A 32 6.25 3.88 -1.17
C TYR A 32 7.75 3.60 -1.30
N ALA A 33 8.32 2.76 -0.43
CA ALA A 33 9.71 2.34 -0.52
C ALA A 33 10.01 1.58 -1.83
N ALA A 34 9.06 0.77 -2.29
CA ALA A 34 9.16 0.02 -3.54
C ALA A 34 8.87 0.86 -4.80
N ASN A 35 8.30 2.06 -4.68
CA ASN A 35 7.93 2.91 -5.81
C ASN A 35 8.51 4.33 -5.66
N PRO A 36 9.81 4.52 -5.96
CA PRO A 36 10.43 5.85 -5.94
C PRO A 36 9.68 6.84 -6.84
N GLY A 37 9.30 7.98 -6.27
CA GLY A 37 8.56 9.04 -6.98
C GLY A 37 7.03 8.95 -6.87
N LEU A 38 6.47 7.82 -6.44
CA LEU A 38 5.01 7.68 -6.28
C LEU A 38 4.43 8.70 -5.30
N ALA A 39 5.15 9.03 -4.22
CA ALA A 39 4.72 10.04 -3.24
C ALA A 39 4.63 11.47 -3.81
N ARG A 40 5.18 11.73 -4.99
CA ARG A 40 5.07 13.03 -5.68
C ARG A 40 3.86 13.10 -6.60
N GLU A 41 3.26 11.96 -6.94
CA GLU A 41 2.02 11.93 -7.70
C GLU A 41 0.86 12.38 -6.79
N PRO A 42 0.03 13.32 -7.24
CA PRO A 42 -1.10 13.79 -6.45
C PRO A 42 -2.10 12.65 -6.26
N GLN A 43 -2.69 12.60 -5.06
CA GLN A 43 -3.81 11.73 -4.75
C GLN A 43 -5.12 12.54 -4.72
N PRO A 44 -6.27 11.98 -5.16
CA PRO A 44 -6.43 10.65 -5.76
C PRO A 44 -5.65 10.50 -7.08
N PHE A 45 -5.16 9.30 -7.36
CA PHE A 45 -4.35 9.06 -8.54
C PHE A 45 -5.18 9.23 -9.81
N ARG A 46 -4.52 9.78 -10.84
CA ARG A 46 -5.03 9.70 -12.21
C ARG A 46 -5.04 8.24 -12.69
N ALA A 47 -5.88 7.95 -13.68
CA ALA A 47 -5.81 6.66 -14.36
C ALA A 47 -4.42 6.40 -14.97
N GLY A 48 -3.96 5.16 -14.87
CA GLY A 48 -2.78 4.67 -15.57
C GLY A 48 -1.47 4.74 -14.81
N VAL A 49 -1.44 5.16 -13.54
CA VAL A 49 -0.25 5.07 -12.68
C VAL A 49 0.07 3.60 -12.43
N LEU A 50 1.32 3.21 -12.64
CA LEU A 50 1.80 1.86 -12.37
C LEU A 50 2.39 1.80 -10.97
N ILE A 51 1.86 0.93 -10.13
CA ILE A 51 2.29 0.76 -8.74
C ILE A 51 2.73 -0.69 -8.55
N THR A 52 3.95 -0.88 -8.07
CA THR A 52 4.50 -2.18 -7.68
C THR A 52 4.11 -2.47 -6.23
N LEU A 53 3.31 -3.51 -6.03
CA LEU A 53 2.99 -4.05 -4.72
C LEU A 53 4.09 -5.06 -4.33
N PRO A 54 4.94 -4.76 -3.34
CA PRO A 54 5.91 -5.74 -2.84
C PRO A 54 5.20 -6.92 -2.18
N ASP A 55 5.88 -8.05 -2.10
CA ASP A 55 5.46 -9.14 -1.23
C ASP A 55 5.66 -8.71 0.22
N LEU A 56 4.58 -8.70 1.00
CA LEU A 56 4.61 -8.41 2.42
C LEU A 56 4.24 -9.69 3.17
N ASP A 57 4.96 -9.94 4.27
CA ASP A 57 4.57 -10.99 5.20
C ASP A 57 3.19 -10.68 5.78
N ALA A 58 2.42 -11.72 6.09
CA ALA A 58 1.13 -11.56 6.74
C ALA A 58 1.30 -10.74 8.05
N PRO A 59 0.36 -9.82 8.34
CA PRO A 59 0.42 -9.04 9.56
C PRO A 59 0.54 -9.95 10.78
N ARG A 60 1.46 -9.59 11.68
CA ARG A 60 1.60 -10.27 12.97
C ARG A 60 0.56 -9.71 13.94
N ASP A 61 -0.44 -10.52 14.28
CA ASP A 61 -1.41 -10.24 15.34
C ASP A 61 -0.83 -10.59 16.72
N GLU A 62 0.32 -10.01 17.06
CA GLU A 62 0.87 -10.13 18.40
C GLU A 62 0.15 -9.15 19.34
N PRO A 63 -0.53 -9.63 20.41
CA PRO A 63 -1.23 -8.74 21.33
C PRO A 63 -0.25 -7.87 22.10
N ILE A 64 -0.48 -6.55 22.08
CA ILE A 64 0.26 -5.58 22.89
C ILE A 64 -0.56 -5.19 24.13
N GLN A 65 0.03 -5.30 25.32
CA GLN A 65 -0.60 -4.80 26.54
C GLN A 65 -0.28 -3.30 26.69
N LEU A 66 -1.31 -2.46 26.55
CA LEU A 66 -1.13 -1.01 26.63
C LEU A 66 -0.98 -0.52 28.08
N TRP A 67 -1.63 -1.18 29.05
CA TRP A 67 -1.63 -0.80 30.47
C TRP A 67 -1.76 -2.02 31.39
N SER A 68 -1.25 -1.94 32.63
CA SER A 68 -1.36 -2.97 33.68
C SER A 68 -2.09 -2.45 34.91
#